data_AF-A0A441WW24-F1
#
_entry.id   AF-A0A441WW24-F1
#
_cell.length_a   1.000
_cell.length_b   1.000
_cell.length_c   1.000
_cell.angle_alpha   90.00
_cell.angle_beta   90.00
_cell.angle_gamma   90.00
#
_symmetry.space_group_name_H-M   'P 1'
#
loop_
_entity.id
_entity.type
_entity.pdbx_description
1 polymer ?
#
loop_
_entity_poly.entity_id
_entity_poly.type
_entity_poly.pdbx_seq_one_letter_code
_entity_poly.pdbx_strand_id
1 'polypeptide(L)'
;VTIIDRSIPRLRQLDDIFAGRVHTRYSTVEALEEECFSADIVVGAVLIPGAAAPKLVSREMLSGMKKGSVLVDVAIDQGGCFETSHATTHADPTYEVDGVVHYCVANMPGAVPVTSAQALNNATLHYGLQLADKGLKALVDDHHLRNGLNVHKGKITNRAVAEALGYELVEPKAVLAA
;
A
#
# COMPACT_ATOMS: atom_id res chain seq x y z
N VAL A 1 -20.73 5.94 2.54
CA VAL A 1 -19.38 5.42 2.19
C VAL A 1 -19.59 4.13 1.43
N THR A 2 -18.98 4.01 0.25
CA THR A 2 -18.93 2.76 -0.52
C THR A 2 -17.51 2.20 -0.46
N ILE A 3 -17.36 0.92 -0.15
CA ILE A 3 -16.07 0.20 -0.22
C ILE A 3 -16.14 -0.79 -1.38
N ILE A 4 -15.15 -0.72 -2.26
CA ILE A 4 -15.03 -1.58 -3.44
C ILE A 4 -13.83 -2.51 -3.26
N ASP A 5 -14.03 -3.82 -3.41
CA ASP A 5 -12.96 -4.83 -3.29
C ASP A 5 -13.26 -6.06 -4.19
N ARG A 6 -12.24 -6.83 -4.55
CA ARG A 6 -12.36 -8.12 -5.26
C ARG A 6 -12.59 -9.29 -4.29
N SER A 7 -12.28 -9.12 -3.02
CA SER A 7 -12.42 -10.14 -1.98
C SER A 7 -13.83 -10.10 -1.39
N ILE A 8 -14.71 -10.97 -1.87
CA ILE A 8 -16.05 -11.18 -1.28
C ILE A 8 -15.97 -11.48 0.23
N PRO A 9 -15.03 -12.31 0.73
CA PRO A 9 -14.86 -12.50 2.18
C PRO A 9 -14.58 -11.19 2.93
N ARG A 10 -13.75 -10.30 2.37
CA ARG A 10 -13.44 -9.00 2.98
C ARG A 10 -14.65 -8.07 2.98
N LEU A 11 -15.40 -8.03 1.88
CA LEU A 11 -16.64 -7.25 1.79
C LEU A 11 -17.66 -7.72 2.84
N ARG A 12 -17.87 -9.04 2.98
CA ARG A 12 -18.76 -9.59 4.01
C ARG A 12 -18.32 -9.20 5.43
N GLN A 13 -17.02 -9.30 5.72
CA GLN A 13 -16.48 -8.90 7.02
C GLN A 13 -16.75 -7.42 7.31
N LEU A 14 -16.62 -6.54 6.30
CA LEU A 14 -16.91 -5.12 6.46
C LEU A 14 -18.39 -4.86 6.69
N ASP A 15 -19.27 -5.55 5.97
CA ASP A 15 -20.71 -5.48 6.17
C ASP A 15 -21.10 -5.87 7.61
N ASP A 16 -20.52 -6.98 8.13
CA ASP A 16 -20.71 -7.43 9.51
C ASP A 16 -20.23 -6.39 10.55
N ILE A 17 -19.03 -5.82 10.36
CA ILE A 17 -18.45 -4.81 11.28
C ILE A 17 -19.30 -3.54 11.32
N PHE A 18 -19.78 -3.09 10.16
CA PHE A 18 -20.50 -1.82 10.05
C PHE A 18 -22.02 -1.99 10.14
N ALA A 19 -22.53 -3.21 10.19
CA ALA A 19 -23.95 -3.57 10.21
C ALA A 19 -24.72 -2.87 9.07
N GLY A 20 -24.23 -3.02 7.84
CA GLY A 20 -24.86 -2.44 6.63
C GLY A 20 -24.77 -0.91 6.48
N ARG A 21 -24.15 -0.19 7.42
CA ARG A 21 -23.96 1.29 7.32
C ARG A 21 -22.95 1.70 6.25
N VAL A 22 -22.09 0.79 5.83
CA VAL A 22 -21.16 0.97 4.72
C VAL A 22 -21.64 0.10 3.56
N HIS A 23 -21.77 0.68 2.39
CA HIS A 23 -22.12 -0.08 1.19
C HIS A 23 -20.89 -0.82 0.69
N THR A 24 -20.99 -2.14 0.54
CA THR A 24 -19.92 -2.96 0.01
C THR A 24 -20.25 -3.37 -1.42
N ARG A 25 -19.35 -3.11 -2.36
CA ARG A 25 -19.55 -3.39 -3.79
C ARG A 25 -18.41 -4.21 -4.34
N TYR A 26 -18.72 -5.21 -5.17
CA TYR A 26 -17.68 -6.00 -5.83
C TYR A 26 -16.99 -5.17 -6.93
N SER A 27 -15.66 -5.27 -7.01
CA SER A 27 -14.85 -4.48 -7.94
C SER A 27 -14.96 -4.98 -9.38
N THR A 28 -15.85 -4.36 -10.17
CA THR A 28 -15.85 -4.38 -11.63
C THR A 28 -15.45 -3.01 -12.19
N VAL A 29 -15.12 -2.92 -13.48
CA VAL A 29 -14.81 -1.64 -14.14
C VAL A 29 -16.01 -0.69 -14.05
N GLU A 30 -17.19 -1.17 -14.43
CA GLU A 30 -18.45 -0.43 -14.35
C GLU A 30 -18.74 0.07 -12.93
N ALA A 31 -18.55 -0.80 -11.91
CA ALA A 31 -18.74 -0.41 -10.53
C ALA A 31 -17.78 0.69 -10.08
N LEU A 32 -16.52 0.61 -10.53
CA LEU A 32 -15.53 1.62 -10.21
C LEU A 32 -15.88 2.96 -10.87
N GLU A 33 -16.27 2.96 -12.14
CA GLU A 33 -16.68 4.16 -12.89
C GLU A 33 -17.87 4.86 -12.24
N GLU A 34 -18.96 4.13 -11.97
CA GLU A 34 -20.17 4.70 -11.37
C GLU A 34 -19.91 5.35 -10.01
N GLU A 35 -19.15 4.68 -9.14
CA GLU A 35 -18.82 5.20 -7.82
C GLU A 35 -17.86 6.39 -7.93
N CYS A 36 -16.87 6.36 -8.84
CA CYS A 36 -15.97 7.49 -9.04
C CYS A 36 -16.69 8.73 -9.59
N PHE A 37 -17.63 8.56 -10.52
CA PHE A 37 -18.34 9.68 -11.15
C PHE A 37 -19.33 10.36 -10.20
N SER A 38 -19.88 9.59 -9.25
CA SER A 38 -20.82 10.10 -8.25
C SER A 38 -20.16 10.58 -6.96
N ALA A 39 -18.89 10.21 -6.70
CA ALA A 39 -18.17 10.56 -5.49
C ALA A 39 -17.72 12.03 -5.43
N ASP A 40 -17.75 12.58 -4.22
CA ASP A 40 -17.08 13.85 -3.91
C ASP A 40 -15.63 13.62 -3.43
N ILE A 41 -15.36 12.44 -2.83
CA ILE A 41 -14.04 12.00 -2.39
C ILE A 41 -13.87 10.52 -2.71
N VAL A 42 -12.74 10.15 -3.31
CA VAL A 42 -12.31 8.76 -3.52
C VAL A 42 -10.98 8.53 -2.81
N VAL A 43 -10.90 7.44 -2.04
CA VAL A 43 -9.68 7.04 -1.34
C VAL A 43 -9.13 5.77 -1.96
N GLY A 44 -7.98 5.89 -2.62
CA GLY A 44 -7.23 4.80 -3.21
C GLY A 44 -6.44 4.06 -2.14
N ALA A 45 -6.92 2.89 -1.74
CA ALA A 45 -6.33 2.09 -0.64
C ALA A 45 -5.89 0.68 -1.10
N VAL A 46 -5.50 0.53 -2.37
CA VAL A 46 -5.12 -0.76 -2.94
C VAL A 46 -3.62 -0.96 -2.86
N LEU A 47 -3.22 -2.06 -2.20
CA LEU A 47 -1.83 -2.41 -1.95
C LEU A 47 -1.59 -3.85 -2.37
N ILE A 48 -0.61 -4.08 -3.26
CA ILE A 48 -0.11 -5.42 -3.58
C ILE A 48 1.27 -5.56 -2.95
N PRO A 49 1.46 -6.41 -1.91
CA PRO A 49 2.74 -6.53 -1.24
C PRO A 49 3.90 -6.82 -2.20
N GLY A 50 4.89 -5.93 -2.23
CA GLY A 50 6.10 -6.09 -3.04
C GLY A 50 5.94 -5.81 -4.54
N ALA A 51 4.81 -5.28 -4.99
CA ALA A 51 4.58 -4.92 -6.39
C ALA A 51 4.02 -3.51 -6.53
N ALA A 52 4.12 -2.92 -7.72
CA ALA A 52 3.49 -1.63 -8.00
C ALA A 52 1.96 -1.73 -7.86
N ALA A 53 1.34 -0.67 -7.35
CA ALA A 53 -0.11 -0.60 -7.27
C ALA A 53 -0.74 -0.60 -8.69
N PRO A 54 -1.81 -1.37 -8.93
CA PRO A 54 -2.50 -1.35 -10.21
C PRO A 54 -3.16 0.02 -10.43
N LYS A 55 -3.12 0.53 -11.66
CA LYS A 55 -3.84 1.75 -12.06
C LYS A 55 -5.31 1.44 -12.24
N LEU A 56 -6.12 1.74 -11.22
CA LEU A 56 -7.54 1.44 -11.18
C LEU A 56 -8.39 2.58 -11.75
N VAL A 57 -8.06 3.82 -11.42
CA VAL A 57 -8.71 5.00 -12.01
C VAL A 57 -7.81 5.51 -13.12
N SER A 58 -8.28 5.40 -14.36
CA SER A 58 -7.55 5.90 -15.53
C SER A 58 -7.72 7.42 -15.68
N ARG A 59 -6.88 8.04 -16.50
CA ARG A 59 -7.00 9.46 -16.80
C ARG A 59 -8.35 9.81 -17.45
N GLU A 60 -8.87 8.94 -18.31
CA GLU A 60 -10.13 9.17 -19.03
C GLU A 60 -11.32 9.28 -18.06
N MET A 61 -11.29 8.52 -16.97
CA MET A 61 -12.32 8.53 -15.93
C MET A 61 -12.46 9.90 -15.24
N LEU A 62 -11.39 10.71 -15.18
CA LEU A 62 -11.44 12.04 -14.55
C LEU A 62 -12.47 12.97 -15.22
N SER A 63 -12.73 12.79 -16.52
CA SER A 63 -13.71 13.60 -17.25
C SER A 63 -15.15 13.39 -16.77
N GLY A 64 -15.46 12.20 -16.23
CA GLY A 64 -16.76 11.85 -15.66
C GLY A 64 -16.89 12.21 -14.18
N MET A 65 -15.81 12.60 -13.52
CA MET A 65 -15.82 12.99 -12.11
C MET A 65 -16.34 14.41 -11.92
N LYS A 66 -16.91 14.66 -10.74
CA LYS A 66 -17.33 16.01 -10.34
C LYS A 66 -16.13 16.94 -10.25
N LYS A 67 -16.25 18.14 -10.82
CA LYS A 67 -15.25 19.21 -10.63
C LYS A 67 -15.19 19.59 -9.15
N GLY A 68 -13.98 19.71 -8.62
CA GLY A 68 -13.72 19.93 -7.20
C GLY A 68 -13.72 18.66 -6.34
N SER A 69 -13.98 17.47 -6.92
CA SER A 69 -13.83 16.21 -6.18
C SER A 69 -12.36 15.94 -5.83
N VAL A 70 -12.15 15.08 -4.82
CA VAL A 70 -10.81 14.80 -4.27
C VAL A 70 -10.46 13.33 -4.44
N LEU A 71 -9.28 13.07 -4.99
CA LEU A 71 -8.61 11.77 -5.02
C LEU A 71 -7.51 11.72 -3.96
N VAL A 72 -7.62 10.82 -2.98
CA VAL A 72 -6.59 10.58 -1.98
C VAL A 72 -5.91 9.25 -2.27
N ASP A 73 -4.66 9.27 -2.72
CA ASP A 73 -3.92 8.05 -3.10
C ASP A 73 -3.01 7.59 -1.96
N VAL A 74 -3.51 6.66 -1.14
CA VAL A 74 -2.74 6.07 -0.02
C VAL A 74 -1.71 5.07 -0.54
N ALA A 75 -1.88 4.57 -1.77
CA ALA A 75 -0.95 3.64 -2.41
C ALA A 75 0.25 4.34 -3.08
N ILE A 76 0.40 5.65 -2.87
CA ILE A 76 1.42 6.46 -3.55
C ILE A 76 2.86 5.99 -3.26
N ASP A 77 3.10 5.44 -2.06
CA ASP A 77 4.40 4.87 -1.68
C ASP A 77 4.82 3.69 -2.57
N GLN A 78 3.89 3.12 -3.36
CA GLN A 78 4.14 2.05 -4.36
C GLN A 78 3.73 2.46 -5.78
N GLY A 79 3.78 3.77 -6.06
CA GLY A 79 3.48 4.35 -7.38
C GLY A 79 2.04 4.81 -7.59
N GLY A 80 1.16 4.61 -6.61
CA GLY A 80 -0.22 5.09 -6.62
C GLY A 80 -1.18 4.25 -7.47
N CYS A 81 -2.44 4.16 -7.04
CA CYS A 81 -3.47 3.41 -7.76
C CYS A 81 -4.26 4.25 -8.78
N PHE A 82 -4.01 5.56 -8.88
CA PHE A 82 -4.56 6.38 -9.97
C PHE A 82 -3.48 6.65 -11.03
N GLU A 83 -3.88 6.71 -12.30
CA GLU A 83 -2.95 6.91 -13.42
C GLU A 83 -2.29 8.29 -13.37
N THR A 84 -3.05 9.30 -12.94
CA THR A 84 -2.63 10.70 -12.81
C THR A 84 -1.92 11.02 -11.49
N SER A 85 -1.72 10.02 -10.62
CA SER A 85 -1.01 10.16 -9.35
C SER A 85 0.49 10.34 -9.54
N HIS A 86 1.07 11.32 -8.85
CA HIS A 86 2.50 11.42 -8.58
C HIS A 86 2.74 11.87 -7.13
N ALA A 87 3.87 11.49 -6.55
CA ALA A 87 4.15 11.75 -5.14
C ALA A 87 4.26 13.24 -4.85
N THR A 88 3.51 13.70 -3.85
CA THR A 88 3.56 15.06 -3.31
C THR A 88 4.20 15.05 -1.92
N THR A 89 4.32 16.24 -1.30
CA THR A 89 4.96 16.39 0.01
C THR A 89 4.01 17.02 1.02
N HIS A 90 4.33 16.94 2.32
CA HIS A 90 3.52 17.63 3.34
C HIS A 90 3.47 19.16 3.15
N ALA A 91 4.49 19.77 2.53
CA ALA A 91 4.53 21.21 2.29
C ALA A 91 3.71 21.65 1.07
N ASP A 92 3.63 20.77 0.06
CA ASP A 92 2.83 20.97 -1.15
C ASP A 92 2.03 19.69 -1.40
N PRO A 93 0.89 19.50 -0.71
CA PRO A 93 0.24 18.19 -0.60
C PRO A 93 -0.68 17.85 -1.75
N THR A 94 -1.13 18.85 -2.51
CA THR A 94 -2.18 18.69 -3.51
C THR A 94 -1.89 19.39 -4.81
N TYR A 95 -2.39 18.82 -5.91
CA TYR A 95 -2.42 19.44 -7.22
C TYR A 95 -3.76 19.15 -7.88
N GLU A 96 -4.07 19.85 -8.97
CA GLU A 96 -5.31 19.64 -9.73
C GLU A 96 -5.01 19.05 -11.11
N VAL A 97 -5.81 18.06 -11.51
CA VAL A 97 -5.83 17.53 -12.88
C VAL A 97 -7.26 17.48 -13.35
N ASP A 98 -7.56 18.14 -14.48
CA ASP A 98 -8.88 18.16 -15.08
C ASP A 98 -10.00 18.53 -14.10
N GLY A 99 -9.75 19.49 -13.18
CA GLY A 99 -10.72 19.92 -12.17
C GLY A 99 -10.89 18.96 -10.99
N VAL A 100 -10.04 17.94 -10.85
CA VAL A 100 -10.04 16.98 -9.74
C VAL A 100 -8.79 17.17 -8.89
N VAL A 101 -8.98 17.38 -7.59
CA VAL A 101 -7.88 17.62 -6.65
C VAL A 101 -7.26 16.28 -6.26
N HIS A 102 -5.95 16.15 -6.40
CA HIS A 102 -5.19 14.98 -6.01
C HIS A 102 -4.44 15.26 -4.71
N TYR A 103 -4.55 14.37 -3.74
CA TYR A 103 -3.72 14.31 -2.54
C TYR A 103 -2.91 13.01 -2.60
N CYS A 104 -1.59 13.15 -2.76
CA CYS A 104 -0.69 12.02 -3.02
C CYS A 104 0.57 12.11 -2.14
N VAL A 105 0.40 12.53 -0.88
CA VAL A 105 1.53 12.72 0.03
C VAL A 105 2.12 11.37 0.41
N ALA A 106 3.39 11.16 0.06
CA ALA A 106 4.14 9.98 0.50
C ALA A 106 4.41 10.04 2.02
N ASN A 107 4.54 8.88 2.66
CA ASN A 107 4.79 8.80 4.10
C ASN A 107 3.75 9.60 4.94
N MET A 108 2.45 9.38 4.67
CA MET A 108 1.35 9.99 5.44
C MET A 108 1.48 9.80 6.97
N PRO A 109 1.91 8.62 7.50
CA PRO A 109 2.09 8.43 8.94
C PRO A 109 3.10 9.38 9.59
N GLY A 110 4.01 9.97 8.80
CA GLY A 110 4.98 10.96 9.26
C GLY A 110 4.36 12.25 9.81
N ALA A 111 3.11 12.59 9.42
CA ALA A 111 2.39 13.75 9.95
C ALA A 111 1.92 13.55 11.40
N VAL A 112 1.84 12.32 11.89
CA VAL A 112 1.36 11.96 13.24
C VAL A 112 2.41 11.15 14.01
N PRO A 113 3.63 11.68 14.21
CA PRO A 113 4.80 10.90 14.60
C PRO A 113 4.67 10.22 15.97
N VAL A 114 3.95 10.82 16.92
CA VAL A 114 3.74 10.20 18.25
C VAL A 114 2.96 8.90 18.11
N THR A 115 1.83 8.94 17.41
CA THR A 115 0.97 7.76 17.21
C THR A 115 1.64 6.74 16.30
N SER A 116 2.23 7.18 15.18
CA SER A 116 2.83 6.26 14.20
C SER A 116 4.10 5.58 14.73
N ALA A 117 4.95 6.28 15.47
CA ALA A 117 6.13 5.68 16.09
C ALA A 117 5.76 4.64 17.16
N GLN A 118 4.75 4.93 17.98
CA GLN A 118 4.25 3.96 18.96
C GLN A 118 3.66 2.72 18.28
N ALA A 119 2.83 2.91 17.26
CA ALA A 119 2.23 1.81 16.50
C ALA A 119 3.31 0.93 15.82
N LEU A 120 4.31 1.56 15.18
CA LEU A 120 5.41 0.84 14.54
C LEU A 120 6.27 0.08 15.56
N ASN A 121 6.59 0.70 16.70
CA ASN A 121 7.39 0.04 17.74
C ASN A 121 6.66 -1.15 18.36
N ASN A 122 5.34 -1.05 18.60
CA ASN A 122 4.57 -2.17 19.13
C ASN A 122 4.60 -3.40 18.19
N ALA A 123 4.70 -3.19 16.87
CA ALA A 123 4.81 -4.26 15.90
C ALA A 123 6.25 -4.78 15.70
N THR A 124 7.26 -3.92 15.83
CA THR A 124 8.66 -4.24 15.47
C THR A 124 9.56 -4.56 16.64
N LEU A 125 9.25 -4.12 17.87
CA LEU A 125 10.12 -4.26 19.03
C LEU A 125 10.51 -5.71 19.31
N HIS A 126 9.57 -6.65 19.18
CA HIS A 126 9.85 -8.07 19.38
C HIS A 126 10.94 -8.58 18.43
N TYR A 127 10.88 -8.24 17.15
CA TYR A 127 11.88 -8.62 16.15
C TYR A 127 13.23 -7.92 16.40
N GLY A 128 13.19 -6.64 16.80
CA GLY A 128 14.39 -5.89 17.18
C GLY A 128 15.15 -6.53 18.34
N LEU A 129 14.43 -6.97 19.39
CA LEU A 129 15.01 -7.67 20.53
C LEU A 129 15.59 -9.04 20.12
N GLN A 130 14.88 -9.81 19.28
CA GLN A 130 15.41 -11.08 18.76
C GLN A 130 16.74 -10.89 18.01
N LEU A 131 16.83 -9.85 17.16
CA LEU A 131 18.06 -9.52 16.44
C LEU A 131 19.17 -9.07 17.37
N ALA A 132 18.86 -8.28 18.41
CA ALA A 132 19.84 -7.83 19.39
C ALA A 132 20.43 -9.01 20.18
N ASP A 133 19.59 -9.94 20.62
CA ASP A 133 20.02 -11.07 21.45
C ASP A 133 20.74 -12.17 20.67
N LYS A 134 20.32 -12.43 19.42
CA LYS A 134 20.75 -13.61 18.65
C LYS A 134 21.54 -13.28 17.39
N GLY A 135 21.60 -12.01 16.98
CA GLY A 135 22.15 -11.61 15.68
C GLY A 135 21.47 -12.35 14.52
N LEU A 136 22.27 -12.82 13.56
CA LEU A 136 21.76 -13.53 12.37
C LEU A 136 21.00 -14.83 12.68
N LYS A 137 21.24 -15.44 13.85
CA LYS A 137 20.50 -16.65 14.24
C LYS A 137 19.00 -16.39 14.39
N ALA A 138 18.58 -15.15 14.70
CA ALA A 138 17.17 -14.78 14.72
C ALA A 138 16.46 -15.05 13.38
N LEU A 139 17.15 -14.83 12.25
CA LEU A 139 16.62 -15.10 10.90
C LEU A 139 16.57 -16.61 10.58
N VAL A 140 17.35 -17.42 11.26
CA VAL A 140 17.28 -18.88 11.12
C VAL A 140 16.09 -19.41 11.91
N ASP A 141 15.95 -18.95 13.15
CA ASP A 141 14.92 -19.35 14.12
C ASP A 141 13.51 -18.89 13.71
N ASP A 142 13.37 -17.66 13.21
CA ASP A 142 12.08 -17.03 12.89
C ASP A 142 11.91 -16.84 11.38
N HIS A 143 10.99 -17.61 10.80
CA HIS A 143 10.69 -17.54 9.37
C HIS A 143 9.99 -16.23 8.95
N HIS A 144 9.23 -15.58 9.84
CA HIS A 144 8.60 -14.30 9.54
C HIS A 144 9.65 -13.20 9.44
N LEU A 145 10.60 -13.19 10.38
CA LEU A 145 11.74 -12.27 10.33
C LEU A 145 12.63 -12.54 9.10
N ARG A 146 12.87 -13.82 8.78
CA ARG A 146 13.63 -14.22 7.58
C ARG A 146 13.03 -13.72 6.28
N ASN A 147 11.69 -13.69 6.17
CA ASN A 147 11.02 -13.19 4.97
C ASN A 147 11.29 -11.69 4.73
N GLY A 148 11.73 -10.96 5.75
CA GLY A 148 12.19 -9.57 5.63
C GLY A 148 13.65 -9.41 5.16
N LEU A 149 14.42 -10.50 5.02
CA LEU A 149 15.80 -10.42 4.55
C LEU A 149 15.82 -10.05 3.06
N ASN A 150 16.41 -8.88 2.75
CA ASN A 150 16.52 -8.38 1.38
C ASN A 150 17.89 -8.63 0.75
N VAL A 151 18.96 -8.40 1.52
CA VAL A 151 20.36 -8.51 1.06
C VAL A 151 21.22 -9.13 2.16
N HIS A 152 22.09 -10.06 1.81
CA HIS A 152 23.10 -10.60 2.71
C HIS A 152 24.43 -10.86 1.98
N LYS A 153 25.54 -10.29 2.49
CA LYS A 153 26.89 -10.45 1.91
C LYS A 153 26.93 -10.22 0.39
N GLY A 154 26.24 -9.19 -0.10
CA GLY A 154 26.16 -8.85 -1.53
C GLY A 154 25.20 -9.70 -2.36
N LYS A 155 24.48 -10.66 -1.77
CA LYS A 155 23.47 -11.49 -2.45
C LYS A 155 22.07 -10.96 -2.18
N ILE A 156 21.26 -10.87 -3.23
CA ILE A 156 19.84 -10.49 -3.13
C ILE A 156 19.01 -11.72 -2.75
N THR A 157 18.18 -11.60 -1.73
CA THR A 157 17.33 -12.68 -1.21
C THR A 157 15.84 -12.41 -1.33
N ASN A 158 15.45 -11.17 -1.66
CA ASN A 158 14.07 -10.79 -1.93
C ASN A 158 13.76 -10.97 -3.43
N ARG A 159 12.74 -11.78 -3.73
CA ARG A 159 12.34 -12.10 -5.11
C ARG A 159 11.87 -10.87 -5.90
N ALA A 160 11.02 -10.04 -5.31
CA ALA A 160 10.49 -8.86 -5.98
C ALA A 160 11.61 -7.87 -6.33
N VAL A 161 12.59 -7.69 -5.45
CA VAL A 161 13.76 -6.85 -5.72
C VAL A 161 14.65 -7.44 -6.83
N ALA A 162 14.90 -8.75 -6.81
CA ALA A 162 15.69 -9.42 -7.82
C ALA A 162 15.05 -9.31 -9.22
N GLU A 163 13.75 -9.55 -9.33
CA GLU A 163 12.99 -9.45 -10.58
C GLU A 163 12.93 -8.00 -11.09
N ALA A 164 12.65 -7.03 -10.21
CA ALA A 164 12.53 -5.62 -10.58
C ALA A 164 13.86 -5.00 -11.07
N LEU A 165 15.00 -5.45 -10.54
CA LEU A 165 16.32 -4.89 -10.84
C LEU A 165 17.17 -5.79 -11.76
N GLY A 166 16.67 -6.96 -12.16
CA GLY A 166 17.39 -7.91 -13.01
C GLY A 166 18.59 -8.58 -12.32
N TYR A 167 18.52 -8.79 -11.01
CA TYR A 167 19.58 -9.45 -10.24
C TYR A 167 19.32 -10.94 -10.03
N GLU A 168 20.40 -11.68 -9.74
CA GLU A 168 20.29 -13.09 -9.34
C GLU A 168 19.66 -13.21 -7.95
N LEU A 169 18.60 -14.01 -7.87
CA LEU A 169 17.95 -14.36 -6.61
C LEU A 169 18.67 -15.53 -5.93
N VAL A 170 19.01 -15.38 -4.66
CA VAL A 170 19.55 -16.45 -3.83
C VAL A 170 18.61 -16.72 -2.66
N GLU A 171 18.32 -18.00 -2.39
CA GLU A 171 17.41 -18.38 -1.31
C GLU A 171 17.92 -17.91 0.07
N PRO A 172 17.08 -17.22 0.89
CA PRO A 172 17.48 -16.70 2.20
C PRO A 172 18.11 -17.76 3.12
N LYS A 173 17.60 -18.99 3.10
CA LYS A 173 18.15 -20.09 3.91
C LYS A 173 19.56 -20.49 3.48
N ALA A 174 19.85 -20.46 2.18
CA ALA A 174 21.15 -20.84 1.66
C ALA A 174 22.24 -19.82 2.04
N VAL A 175 21.90 -18.53 2.03
CA VAL A 175 22.88 -17.47 2.39
C VAL A 175 23.12 -17.36 3.90
N LEU A 176 22.18 -17.81 4.73
CA LEU A 176 22.32 -17.80 6.20
C LEU A 176 23.07 -19.03 6.73
N ALA A 177 23.19 -20.09 5.94
CA ALA A 177 23.95 -21.29 6.29
C ALA A 177 25.45 -21.18 5.92
N ALA A 178 25.86 -20.11 5.21
CA ALA A 178 27.21 -19.88 4.68
C ALA A 178 27.96 -18.75 5.40
#